data_AF-A0A1X0WZ36-F1
#
_entry.id   AF-A0A1X0WZ36-F1
#
_cell.length_a   1.000
_cell.length_b   1.000
_cell.length_c   1.000
_cell.angle_alpha   90.00
_cell.angle_beta   90.00
_cell.angle_gamma   90.00
#
_symmetry.space_group_name_H-M   'P 1'
#
loop_
_entity.id
_entity.type
_entity.pdbx_description
1 polymer ?
#
loop_
_entity_poly.entity_id
_entity_poly.type
_entity_poly.pdbx_seq_one_letter_code
_entity_poly.pdbx_strand_id
1 'polypeptide(L)'
;MKILAIDPASNKIETSTTGIVLLDNARLVNSWVVSYGMRGFADWFHEIGKNLEFDVVVVEEFRIRDNDSSKDNSVLETIAYIQLCYPDAILQYNGGYKSDIPDDLLKILGLWKFEKSHHQDIRAAARLGLFWAMRNDIEEVIQDIGKVVSEYNNNVKKVAS
;
A
#
# COMPACT_ATOMS: atom_id res chain seq x y z
N MET A 1 -11.99 -6.63 6.95
CA MET A 1 -11.32 -6.90 5.66
C MET A 1 -9.81 -6.83 5.83
N LYS A 2 -9.09 -7.91 5.51
CA LYS A 2 -7.64 -7.91 5.40
C LYS A 2 -7.18 -7.56 3.98
N ILE A 3 -6.50 -6.42 3.82
CA ILE A 3 -6.02 -5.92 2.53
C ILE A 3 -4.49 -6.00 2.50
N LEU A 4 -3.93 -6.78 1.58
CA LEU A 4 -2.50 -6.77 1.28
C LEU A 4 -2.22 -5.77 0.15
N ALA A 5 -1.75 -4.58 0.51
CA ALA A 5 -1.42 -3.52 -0.44
C ALA A 5 0.08 -3.50 -0.78
N ILE A 6 0.40 -3.40 -2.06
CA ILE A 6 1.77 -3.51 -2.58
C ILE A 6 2.09 -2.35 -3.53
N ASP A 7 3.15 -1.62 -3.22
CA ASP A 7 3.75 -0.59 -4.06
C ASP A 7 5.07 -1.14 -4.65
N PRO A 8 5.07 -1.60 -5.92
CA PRO A 8 6.15 -2.40 -6.51
C PRO A 8 7.37 -1.56 -6.90
N ALA A 9 8.56 -2.07 -6.56
CA ALA A 9 9.83 -1.48 -6.98
C ALA A 9 10.25 -1.79 -8.42
N SER A 10 11.14 -0.94 -8.92
CA SER A 10 11.94 -1.18 -10.11
C SER A 10 13.01 -2.25 -9.86
N ASN A 11 13.42 -2.95 -10.92
CA ASN A 11 14.55 -3.89 -10.89
C ASN A 11 15.91 -3.25 -11.24
N LYS A 12 15.96 -1.98 -11.67
CA LYS A 12 17.22 -1.34 -12.13
C LYS A 12 18.18 -0.99 -10.99
N ILE A 13 17.68 -0.69 -9.81
CA ILE A 13 18.48 -0.20 -8.68
C ILE A 13 18.18 -1.05 -7.47
N GLU A 14 19.22 -1.68 -6.89
CA GLU A 14 19.09 -2.52 -5.69
C GLU A 14 18.47 -1.76 -4.50
N THR A 15 18.66 -0.44 -4.45
CA THR A 15 18.09 0.42 -3.41
C THR A 15 16.62 0.79 -3.64
N SER A 16 16.02 0.43 -4.78
CA SER A 16 14.57 0.57 -4.99
C SER A 16 13.84 -0.43 -4.10
N THR A 17 12.76 0.01 -3.47
CA THR A 17 12.09 -0.73 -2.40
C THR A 17 10.61 -0.92 -2.70
N THR A 18 10.15 -2.18 -2.66
CA THR A 18 8.74 -2.54 -2.71
C THR A 18 8.15 -2.31 -1.32
N GLY A 19 7.15 -1.44 -1.23
CA GLY A 19 6.37 -1.22 -0.02
C GLY A 19 5.26 -2.24 0.09
N ILE A 20 5.16 -2.95 1.21
CA ILE A 20 4.10 -3.94 1.43
C ILE A 20 3.42 -3.63 2.75
N VAL A 21 2.09 -3.58 2.76
CA VAL A 21 1.29 -3.32 3.95
C VAL A 21 0.15 -4.31 4.01
N LEU A 22 0.00 -4.96 5.17
CA LEU A 22 -1.20 -5.71 5.52
C LEU A 22 -2.05 -4.84 6.44
N LEU A 23 -3.24 -4.49 5.97
CA LEU A 23 -4.25 -3.79 6.74
C LEU A 23 -5.31 -4.78 7.21
N ASP A 24 -5.89 -4.53 8.38
CA ASP A 24 -7.20 -5.07 8.79
C ASP A 24 -8.13 -3.88 8.97
N ASN A 25 -9.06 -3.73 8.03
CA ASN A 25 -9.81 -2.51 7.78
C ASN A 25 -8.88 -1.30 7.60
N ALA A 26 -8.99 -0.29 8.46
CA ALA A 26 -8.14 0.90 8.41
C ALA A 26 -6.88 0.80 9.29
N ARG A 27 -6.63 -0.37 9.89
CA ARG A 27 -5.57 -0.58 10.89
C ARG A 27 -4.39 -1.30 10.28
N LEU A 28 -3.18 -0.88 10.67
CA LEU A 28 -1.97 -1.61 10.34
C LEU A 28 -1.93 -2.94 11.11
N VAL A 29 -1.83 -4.05 10.39
CA VAL A 29 -1.46 -5.35 10.96
C VAL A 29 0.05 -5.48 10.93
N ASN A 30 0.65 -5.29 9.75
CA ASN A 30 2.10 -5.35 9.58
C ASN A 30 2.53 -4.62 8.30
N SER A 31 3.82 -4.33 8.18
CA SER A 31 4.42 -3.71 7.00
C SER A 31 5.82 -4.22 6.74
N TRP A 32 6.20 -4.27 5.46
CA TRP A 32 7.52 -4.69 5.03
C TRP A 32 8.07 -3.74 3.97
N VAL A 33 9.40 -3.62 3.96
CA VAL A 33 10.17 -2.94 2.92
C VAL A 33 11.08 -3.97 2.32
N VAL A 34 10.95 -4.18 1.02
CA VAL A 34 11.71 -5.22 0.33
C VAL A 34 12.54 -4.57 -0.76
N SER A 35 13.86 -4.64 -0.64
CA SER A 35 14.79 -4.09 -1.64
C SER A 35 14.86 -4.95 -2.89
N TYR A 36 15.30 -4.38 -4.00
CA TYR A 36 15.71 -5.11 -5.22
C TYR A 36 14.57 -5.82 -5.98
N GLY A 37 13.50 -5.06 -6.27
CA GLY A 37 12.49 -5.40 -7.26
C GLY A 37 11.88 -6.80 -7.10
N MET A 38 11.79 -7.53 -8.21
CA MET A 38 11.27 -8.89 -8.30
C MET A 38 12.02 -9.84 -7.37
N ARG A 39 13.36 -9.79 -7.34
CA ARG A 39 14.16 -10.76 -6.60
C ARG A 39 13.92 -10.66 -5.11
N GLY A 40 13.99 -9.45 -4.55
CA GLY A 40 13.68 -9.27 -3.14
C GLY A 40 12.24 -9.64 -2.83
N PHE A 41 11.30 -9.27 -3.71
CA PHE A 41 9.90 -9.66 -3.52
C PHE A 41 9.73 -11.19 -3.51
N ALA A 42 10.43 -11.92 -4.36
CA ALA A 42 10.41 -13.39 -4.39
C ALA A 42 10.91 -13.99 -3.07
N ASP A 43 12.02 -13.47 -2.54
CA ASP A 43 12.58 -13.91 -1.26
C ASP A 43 11.55 -13.68 -0.13
N TRP A 44 10.98 -12.46 -0.06
CA TRP A 44 9.94 -12.12 0.91
C TRP A 44 8.68 -12.99 0.77
N PHE A 45 8.25 -13.27 -0.46
CA PHE A 45 7.06 -14.09 -0.71
C PHE A 45 7.26 -15.52 -0.20
N HIS A 46 8.42 -16.12 -0.49
CA HIS A 46 8.71 -17.49 -0.07
C HIS A 46 8.91 -17.64 1.43
N GLU A 47 9.41 -16.60 2.10
CA GLU A 47 9.60 -16.59 3.55
C GLU A 47 8.30 -16.25 4.31
N ILE A 48 7.62 -15.18 3.88
CA ILE A 48 6.51 -14.55 4.62
C ILE A 48 5.23 -14.58 3.80
N GLY A 49 5.25 -14.00 2.59
CA GLY A 49 4.05 -13.64 1.83
C GLY A 49 3.08 -14.79 1.57
N LYS A 50 3.59 -15.98 1.22
CA LYS A 50 2.78 -17.17 0.92
C LYS A 50 1.95 -17.69 2.10
N ASN A 51 2.30 -17.31 3.32
CA ASN A 51 1.65 -17.76 4.55
C ASN A 51 0.75 -16.67 5.18
N LEU A 52 0.65 -15.50 4.54
CA LEU A 52 -0.21 -14.42 5.03
C LEU A 52 -1.67 -14.74 4.77
N GLU A 53 -2.52 -14.37 5.72
CA GLU A 53 -3.96 -14.37 5.54
C GLU A 53 -4.43 -12.98 5.11
N PHE A 54 -5.11 -12.92 3.97
CA PHE A 54 -5.69 -11.70 3.42
C PHE A 54 -6.96 -12.04 2.65
N ASP A 55 -7.86 -11.06 2.51
CA ASP A 55 -9.08 -11.18 1.71
C ASP A 55 -8.84 -10.70 0.27
N VAL A 56 -7.95 -9.72 0.09
CA VAL A 56 -7.63 -9.13 -1.21
C VAL A 56 -6.18 -8.67 -1.30
N VAL A 57 -5.62 -8.74 -2.51
CA VAL A 57 -4.31 -8.16 -2.84
C VAL A 57 -4.52 -6.99 -3.80
N VAL A 58 -3.97 -5.83 -3.44
CA VAL A 58 -4.05 -4.60 -4.25
C VAL A 58 -2.63 -4.16 -4.58
N VAL A 59 -2.31 -4.06 -5.86
CA VAL A 59 -0.97 -3.72 -6.37
C VAL A 59 -1.07 -2.42 -7.16
N GLU A 60 -0.09 -1.52 -7.03
CA GLU A 60 -0.09 -0.29 -7.83
C GLU A 60 0.00 -0.64 -9.33
N GLU A 61 -0.89 -0.06 -10.13
CA GLU A 61 -0.82 -0.16 -11.59
C GLU A 61 0.28 0.77 -12.12
N PHE A 62 1.31 0.19 -12.74
CA PHE A 62 2.32 0.97 -13.46
C PHE A 62 1.85 1.27 -14.90
N ARG A 63 1.62 2.55 -15.21
CA ARG A 63 1.30 3.01 -16.57
C ARG A 63 2.50 3.62 -17.26
N ILE A 64 2.91 3.00 -18.37
CA ILE A 64 3.90 3.58 -19.30
C ILE A 64 3.33 4.89 -19.85
N ARG A 65 4.10 5.98 -19.80
CA ARG A 65 3.74 7.23 -20.47
C ARG A 65 4.46 7.23 -21.83
N ASP A 66 3.71 7.28 -22.92
CA ASP A 66 4.18 7.09 -24.32
C ASP A 66 5.34 7.99 -24.80
N ASN A 67 5.71 9.03 -24.04
CA ASN A 67 6.67 10.05 -24.48
C ASN A 67 8.10 9.89 -23.95
N ASP A 68 8.50 8.73 -23.42
CA ASP A 68 9.78 8.66 -22.71
C ASP A 68 10.51 7.32 -22.92
N SER A 69 11.22 7.22 -24.05
CA SER A 69 12.11 6.10 -24.41
C SER A 69 13.27 5.88 -23.44
N SER A 70 13.37 6.69 -22.37
CA SER A 70 14.40 6.63 -21.33
C SER A 70 13.93 5.97 -20.02
N LYS A 71 12.63 5.68 -19.87
CA LYS A 71 12.07 5.24 -18.59
C LYS A 71 12.24 3.75 -18.30
N ASP A 72 12.36 3.50 -17.01
CA ASP A 72 12.50 2.17 -16.45
C ASP A 72 11.15 1.44 -16.38
N ASN A 73 10.94 0.52 -17.31
CA ASN A 73 9.76 -0.32 -17.35
C ASN A 73 9.93 -1.63 -16.58
N SER A 74 11.06 -1.84 -15.90
CA SER A 74 11.32 -3.09 -15.17
C SER A 74 10.40 -3.29 -13.97
N VAL A 75 9.69 -2.25 -13.50
CA VAL A 75 8.60 -2.39 -12.52
C VAL A 75 7.54 -3.39 -13.01
N LEU A 76 7.30 -3.47 -14.33
CA LEU A 76 6.35 -4.43 -14.91
C LEU A 76 6.75 -5.88 -14.68
N GLU A 77 8.06 -6.17 -14.59
CA GLU A 77 8.55 -7.52 -14.26
C GLU A 77 8.24 -7.87 -12.80
N THR A 78 8.40 -6.91 -11.88
CA THR A 78 7.99 -7.06 -10.48
C THR A 78 6.49 -7.28 -10.38
N ILE A 79 5.67 -6.49 -11.09
CA ILE A 79 4.21 -6.64 -11.10
C ILE A 79 3.80 -8.01 -11.67
N ALA A 80 4.39 -8.43 -12.78
CA ALA A 80 4.10 -9.73 -13.38
C ALA A 80 4.41 -10.87 -12.40
N TYR A 81 5.52 -10.80 -11.68
CA TYR A 81 5.85 -11.79 -10.67
C TYR A 81 4.88 -11.76 -9.48
N ILE A 82 4.48 -10.57 -9.01
CA ILE A 82 3.45 -10.44 -7.97
C ILE A 82 2.15 -11.13 -8.41
N GLN A 83 1.73 -10.96 -9.67
CA GLN A 83 0.52 -11.62 -10.21
C GLN A 83 0.68 -13.15 -10.36
N LEU A 84 1.90 -13.66 -10.55
CA LEU A 84 2.14 -15.11 -10.48
C LEU A 84 1.98 -15.65 -9.06
N CYS A 85 2.42 -14.88 -8.06
CA CYS A 85 2.26 -15.21 -6.64
C CYS A 85 0.81 -15.06 -6.16
N TYR A 86 0.11 -14.04 -6.67
CA TYR A 86 -1.26 -13.69 -6.31
C TYR A 86 -2.09 -13.49 -7.59
N PRO A 87 -2.64 -14.58 -8.18
CA PRO A 87 -3.33 -14.54 -9.47
C PRO A 87 -4.53 -13.57 -9.52
N ASP A 88 -5.20 -13.37 -8.39
CA ASP A 88 -6.37 -12.50 -8.27
C ASP A 88 -6.01 -11.05 -7.84
N ALA A 89 -4.73 -10.69 -7.90
CA ALA A 89 -4.27 -9.35 -7.52
C ALA A 89 -4.89 -8.27 -8.40
N ILE A 90 -5.46 -7.26 -7.74
CA ILE A 90 -6.07 -6.10 -8.39
C ILE A 90 -4.99 -5.07 -8.68
N LEU A 91 -4.83 -4.70 -9.95
CA LEU A 91 -4.00 -3.56 -10.33
C LEU A 91 -4.79 -2.26 -10.16
N GLN A 92 -4.40 -1.43 -9.20
CA GLN A 92 -5.08 -0.18 -8.86
C GLN A 92 -4.31 1.02 -9.41
N TYR A 93 -4.94 1.76 -10.33
CA TYR A 93 -4.44 3.06 -10.77
C TYR A 93 -4.45 4.07 -9.62
N ASN A 94 -3.32 4.69 -9.28
CA ASN A 94 -3.19 5.61 -8.15
C ASN A 94 -3.71 7.05 -8.40
N GLY A 95 -4.32 7.32 -9.58
CA GLY A 95 -4.81 8.65 -9.94
C GLY A 95 -5.88 9.18 -8.98
N GLY A 96 -5.53 10.22 -8.23
CA GLY A 96 -6.42 10.87 -7.25
C GLY A 96 -6.26 10.36 -5.82
N TYR A 97 -5.42 9.35 -5.56
CA TYR A 97 -5.27 8.76 -4.22
C TYR A 97 -4.87 9.73 -3.10
N LYS A 98 -4.15 10.82 -3.40
CA LYS A 98 -3.75 11.85 -2.42
C LYS A 98 -4.92 12.78 -2.06
N SER A 99 -5.88 12.93 -2.97
CA SER A 99 -7.10 13.70 -2.73
C SER A 99 -8.08 12.87 -1.90
N ASP A 100 -8.26 11.60 -2.26
CA ASP A 100 -9.23 10.71 -1.63
C ASP A 100 -8.72 10.20 -0.26
N ILE A 101 -7.41 9.94 -0.14
CA ILE A 101 -6.72 9.56 1.11
C ILE A 101 -5.60 10.59 1.42
N PRO A 102 -5.95 11.73 2.04
CA PRO A 102 -5.01 12.80 2.32
C PRO A 102 -4.01 12.43 3.43
N ASP A 103 -2.89 13.16 3.47
CA ASP A 103 -1.81 12.94 4.43
C ASP A 103 -2.28 13.02 5.89
N ASP A 104 -3.19 13.95 6.19
CA ASP A 104 -3.74 14.11 7.53
C ASP A 104 -4.61 12.93 7.96
N LEU A 105 -5.32 12.31 7.02
CA LEU A 105 -6.04 11.07 7.29
C LEU A 105 -5.05 9.94 7.64
N LEU A 106 -3.98 9.78 6.86
CA LEU A 106 -2.94 8.79 7.18
C LEU A 106 -2.31 9.04 8.55
N LYS A 107 -2.09 10.29 8.94
CA LYS A 107 -1.58 10.63 10.29
C LYS A 107 -2.57 10.21 11.38
N ILE A 108 -3.86 10.51 11.20
CA ILE A 108 -4.92 10.13 12.15
C ILE A 108 -5.02 8.61 12.28
N LEU A 109 -4.89 7.87 11.18
CA LEU A 109 -4.91 6.41 11.15
C LEU A 109 -3.61 5.76 11.68
N GLY A 110 -2.58 6.54 12.00
CA GLY A 110 -1.27 6.01 12.39
C GLY A 110 -0.46 5.42 11.24
N LEU A 111 -0.87 5.64 9.99
CA LEU A 111 -0.27 5.13 8.75
C LEU A 111 0.65 6.15 8.06
N TRP A 112 1.15 7.13 8.83
CA TRP A 112 2.05 8.17 8.30
C TRP A 112 3.52 7.89 8.61
N LYS A 113 3.82 7.48 9.83
CA LYS A 113 5.19 7.21 10.29
C LYS A 113 5.38 5.71 10.44
N PHE A 114 6.13 5.13 9.50
CA PHE A 114 6.60 3.76 9.61
C PHE A 114 8.06 3.75 10.09
N GLU A 115 8.57 2.56 10.41
CA GLU A 115 10.01 2.36 10.51
C GLU A 115 10.70 2.81 9.21
N LYS A 116 11.95 3.28 9.33
CA LYS A 116 12.62 4.09 8.31
C LYS A 116 12.79 3.30 7.00
N SER A 117 12.07 3.68 5.94
CA SER A 117 12.27 3.21 4.56
C SER A 117 12.86 4.32 3.66
N HIS A 118 13.54 3.94 2.58
CA HIS A 118 14.27 4.88 1.71
C HIS A 118 13.35 5.84 0.94
N HIS A 119 12.13 5.43 0.54
CA HIS A 119 11.30 6.21 -0.39
C HIS A 119 9.83 6.41 0.01
N GLN A 120 9.46 6.15 1.27
CA GLN A 120 8.06 6.25 1.74
C GLN A 120 7.11 5.22 1.09
N ASP A 121 7.63 4.14 0.51
CA ASP A 121 6.85 3.15 -0.25
C ASP A 121 5.78 2.46 0.60
N ILE A 122 6.08 2.21 1.89
CA ILE A 122 5.09 1.67 2.84
C ILE A 122 3.88 2.61 2.97
N ARG A 123 4.12 3.93 2.98
CA ARG A 123 3.04 4.92 3.05
C ARG A 123 2.23 4.94 1.75
N ALA A 124 2.90 4.80 0.61
CA ALA A 124 2.23 4.70 -0.68
C ALA A 124 1.36 3.44 -0.75
N ALA A 125 1.87 2.29 -0.32
CA ALA A 125 1.12 1.03 -0.21
C ALA A 125 -0.09 1.15 0.73
N ALA A 126 0.09 1.69 1.94
CA ALA A 126 -1.02 1.93 2.87
C ALA A 126 -2.09 2.85 2.25
N ARG A 127 -1.67 3.93 1.59
CA ARG A 127 -2.59 4.84 0.89
C ARG A 127 -3.34 4.11 -0.21
N LEU A 128 -2.66 3.28 -1.02
CA LEU A 128 -3.25 2.54 -2.13
C LEU A 128 -4.35 1.58 -1.66
N GLY A 129 -4.10 0.83 -0.57
CA GLY A 129 -5.07 -0.10 -0.02
C GLY A 129 -6.35 0.59 0.46
N LEU A 130 -6.21 1.66 1.23
CA LEU A 130 -7.36 2.46 1.70
C LEU A 130 -8.10 3.11 0.53
N PHE A 131 -7.35 3.59 -0.46
CA PHE A 131 -7.91 4.24 -1.64
C PHE A 131 -8.75 3.28 -2.49
N TRP A 132 -8.25 2.06 -2.73
CA TRP A 132 -9.02 1.01 -3.39
C TRP A 132 -10.30 0.72 -2.59
N ALA A 133 -10.19 0.55 -1.28
CA ALA A 133 -11.34 0.25 -0.43
C ALA A 133 -12.40 1.36 -0.45
N MET A 134 -11.99 2.63 -0.38
CA MET A 134 -12.88 3.78 -0.49
C MET A 134 -13.59 3.84 -1.84
N ARG A 135 -12.89 3.57 -2.94
CA ARG A 135 -13.48 3.62 -4.30
C ARG A 135 -14.39 2.44 -4.65
N ASN A 136 -14.28 1.35 -3.89
CA ASN A 136 -15.11 0.17 -4.06
C ASN A 136 -16.17 0.05 -2.95
N ASP A 137 -16.41 1.13 -2.19
CA ASP A 137 -17.43 1.19 -1.15
C ASP A 137 -17.35 0.03 -0.13
N ILE A 138 -16.12 -0.34 0.26
CA ILE A 138 -15.91 -1.39 1.27
C ILE A 138 -16.37 -0.89 2.64
N GLU A 139 -17.61 -1.24 2.99
CA GLU A 139 -18.34 -0.70 4.13
C GLU A 139 -17.56 -0.79 5.44
N GLU A 140 -16.99 -1.96 5.77
CA GLU A 140 -16.28 -2.16 7.03
C GLU A 140 -15.00 -1.31 7.15
N VAL A 141 -14.29 -1.05 6.03
CA VAL A 141 -13.12 -0.16 6.01
C VAL A 141 -13.57 1.28 6.23
N ILE A 142 -14.62 1.73 5.52
CA ILE A 142 -15.16 3.09 5.62
C ILE A 142 -15.65 3.37 7.04
N GLN A 143 -16.36 2.41 7.66
CA GLN A 143 -16.85 2.52 9.02
C GLN A 143 -15.69 2.60 10.03
N ASP A 144 -14.64 1.79 9.89
CA ASP A 144 -13.49 1.86 10.79
C ASP A 144 -12.72 3.18 10.64
N ILE A 145 -12.56 3.71 9.41
CA ILE A 145 -12.01 5.06 9.20
C ILE A 145 -12.85 6.10 9.97
N GLY A 146 -14.17 6.08 9.79
CA GLY A 146 -15.09 7.00 10.45
C GLY A 146 -15.00 6.93 11.98
N LYS A 147 -14.85 5.72 12.52
CA LYS A 147 -14.64 5.48 13.95
C LYS A 147 -13.34 6.12 14.45
N VAL A 148 -12.20 5.86 13.78
CA VAL A 148 -10.90 6.45 14.18
C VAL A 148 -10.94 7.97 14.16
N VAL A 149 -11.49 8.56 13.11
CA VAL A 149 -11.57 10.01 12.96
C VAL A 149 -12.45 10.63 14.07
N SER A 150 -13.55 9.97 14.41
CA SER A 150 -14.45 10.40 15.50
C SER A 150 -13.75 10.35 16.86
N GLU A 151 -13.04 9.27 17.15
CA GLU A 151 -12.25 9.08 18.37
C GLU A 151 -11.15 10.15 18.50
N TYR A 152 -10.41 10.40 17.41
CA TYR A 152 -9.38 11.43 17.36
C TYR A 152 -9.96 12.81 17.69
N ASN A 153 -11.06 13.20 17.04
CA ASN A 153 -11.70 14.50 17.27
C ASN A 153 -12.22 14.65 18.71
N ASN A 154 -12.77 13.59 19.29
CA ASN A 154 -13.23 13.60 20.68
C ASN A 154 -12.08 13.76 21.66
N ASN A 155 -10.95 13.11 21.41
CA ASN A 155 -9.75 13.24 22.24
C ASN A 155 -9.15 14.65 22.15
N VAL A 156 -9.07 15.23 20.94
CA VAL A 156 -8.59 16.61 20.75
C VAL A 156 -9.47 17.60 21.52
N LYS A 157 -10.81 17.46 21.46
CA LYS A 157 -11.74 18.32 22.22
C LYS A 157 -11.55 18.22 23.73
N LYS A 158 -11.32 17.01 24.26
CA LYS A 158 -11.07 16.79 25.70
C LYS A 158 -9.78 17.43 26.18
N VAL A 159 -8.71 17.39 25.37
CA VAL A 159 -7.40 17.99 25.73
C VAL A 159 -7.43 19.51 25.65
N ALA A 160 -8.33 20.08 24.85
CA ALA A 160 -8.50 21.53 24.71
C ALA A 160 -9.47 22.16 25.73
N SER A 161 -10.10 21.35 26.61
CA SER A 161 -11.00 21.78 27.68
C SER A 161 -10.28 21.79 29.03
#